data_AF-A0A3C0CJH3-F1
#
_entry.id   AF-A0A3C0CJH3-F1
#
_cell.length_a   1.000
_cell.length_b   1.000
_cell.length_c   1.000
_cell.angle_alpha   90.00
_cell.angle_beta   90.00
_cell.angle_gamma   90.00
#
_symmetry.space_group_name_H-M   'P 1'
#
loop_
_entity.id
_entity.type
_entity.pdbx_description
1 polymer ?
#
loop_
_entity_poly.entity_id
_entity_poly.type
_entity_poly.pdbx_seq_one_letter_code
_entity_poly.pdbx_strand_id
1 'polypeptide(L)'
;LLRRFDTVSAAPEDDHGVGKEELIRPVLAKLKVPAARAVMIGDTRFDAAGARKAGVNFIGVLYGFGTEEELRRAGGRVFARSVEELSSLLIDKS
;
A
#
# COMPACT_ATOMS: atom_id res chain seq x y z
N LEU A 1 16.62 1.87 -11.03
CA LEU A 1 15.45 1.78 -10.13
C LEU A 1 14.23 2.51 -10.68
N LEU A 2 14.32 3.80 -11.02
CA LEU A 2 13.16 4.59 -11.48
C LEU A 2 12.46 4.10 -12.76
N ARG A 3 13.13 3.31 -13.61
CA ARG A 3 12.54 2.76 -14.84
C ARG A 3 11.44 1.71 -14.61
N ARG A 4 11.21 1.31 -13.35
CA ARG A 4 10.18 0.32 -12.96
C ARG A 4 8.92 1.00 -12.39
N PHE A 5 8.90 2.32 -12.26
CA PHE A 5 7.81 3.07 -11.62
C PHE A 5 7.28 4.15 -12.56
N ASP A 6 5.97 4.16 -12.80
CA ASP A 6 5.30 5.22 -13.58
C ASP A 6 5.27 6.57 -12.84
N THR A 7 5.27 6.52 -11.50
CA THR A 7 5.35 7.71 -10.66
C THR A 7 5.96 7.38 -9.30
N VAL A 8 6.56 8.39 -8.67
CA VAL A 8 7.06 8.34 -7.29
C VAL A 8 6.39 9.48 -6.54
N SER A 9 5.89 9.20 -5.34
CA SER A 9 5.29 10.17 -4.42
C SER A 9 5.79 9.86 -3.02
N ALA A 10 6.23 10.90 -2.30
CA ALA A 10 6.76 10.81 -0.95
C ALA A 10 6.32 12.04 -0.16
N ALA A 11 6.23 11.90 1.17
CA ALA A 11 6.03 13.04 2.06
C ALA A 11 7.29 13.92 2.08
N PRO A 12 7.16 15.24 2.29
CA PRO A 12 8.29 16.12 2.63
C PRO A 12 9.01 15.60 3.90
N GLU A 13 10.32 15.81 4.00
CA GLU A 13 11.14 15.32 5.12
C GLU A 13 10.74 15.92 6.49
N ASP A 14 10.13 17.09 6.44
CA ASP A 14 9.71 17.96 7.53
C ASP A 14 8.22 17.85 7.87
N ASP A 15 7.49 16.92 7.24
CA ASP A 15 6.08 16.68 7.51
C ASP A 15 5.84 15.40 8.33
N HIS A 16 5.45 15.58 9.59
CA HIS A 16 5.13 14.48 10.51
C HIS A 16 3.64 14.14 10.55
N GLY A 17 2.81 14.79 9.72
CA GLY A 17 1.34 14.75 9.85
C GLY A 17 0.58 14.27 8.62
N VAL A 18 1.20 14.29 7.43
CA VAL A 18 0.52 13.90 6.19
C VAL A 18 0.13 12.42 6.23
N GLY A 19 -1.17 12.16 6.23
CA GLY A 19 -1.70 10.82 6.09
C GLY A 19 -1.38 10.27 4.70
N LYS A 20 -1.03 8.98 4.62
CA LYS A 20 -0.67 8.33 3.34
C LYS A 20 -1.75 8.47 2.26
N GLU A 21 -3.01 8.72 2.62
CA GLU A 21 -4.08 9.05 1.68
C GLU A 21 -3.77 10.25 0.77
N GLU A 22 -3.04 11.25 1.28
CA GLU A 22 -2.64 12.43 0.52
C GLU A 22 -1.48 12.14 -0.43
N LEU A 23 -0.76 11.05 -0.24
CA LEU A 23 0.23 10.55 -1.20
C LEU A 23 -0.42 9.63 -2.25
N ILE A 24 -1.38 8.81 -1.83
CA ILE A 24 -2.03 7.81 -2.69
C ILE A 24 -3.00 8.47 -3.67
N ARG A 25 -3.88 9.36 -3.21
CA ARG A 25 -4.94 9.94 -4.07
C ARG A 25 -4.38 10.73 -5.26
N PRO A 26 -3.34 11.56 -5.12
CA PRO A 26 -2.74 12.25 -6.27
C PRO A 26 -2.11 11.29 -7.28
N VAL A 27 -1.49 10.19 -6.82
CA VAL A 27 -0.94 9.15 -7.69
C VAL A 27 -2.06 8.49 -8.51
N LEU A 28 -3.16 8.09 -7.88
CA LEU A 28 -4.32 7.52 -8.56
C LEU A 28 -4.91 8.49 -9.61
N ALA A 29 -5.06 9.76 -9.24
CA ALA A 29 -5.58 10.80 -10.14
C ALA A 29 -4.65 11.02 -11.35
N LYS A 30 -3.34 11.13 -11.11
CA LYS A 30 -2.32 11.31 -12.16
C LYS A 30 -2.29 10.14 -13.14
N LEU A 31 -2.38 8.91 -12.63
CA LEU A 31 -2.39 7.68 -13.44
C LEU A 31 -3.78 7.36 -14.02
N LYS A 32 -4.82 8.12 -13.64
CA LYS A 32 -6.22 7.88 -14.02
C LYS A 32 -6.70 6.48 -13.67
N VAL A 33 -6.26 5.96 -12.51
CA VAL A 33 -6.64 4.64 -12.00
C VAL A 33 -7.70 4.78 -10.91
N PRO A 34 -8.87 4.12 -11.04
CA PRO A 34 -9.86 4.08 -9.95
C PRO A 34 -9.30 3.38 -8.71
N ALA A 35 -9.63 3.85 -7.51
CA ALA A 35 -9.13 3.27 -6.26
C ALA A 35 -9.47 1.76 -6.11
N ALA A 36 -10.65 1.34 -6.57
CA ALA A 36 -11.08 -0.06 -6.59
C ALA A 36 -10.20 -0.97 -7.47
N ARG A 37 -9.42 -0.39 -8.38
CA ARG A 37 -8.48 -1.07 -9.27
C ARG A 37 -7.03 -0.97 -8.79
N ALA A 38 -6.80 -0.44 -7.60
CA ALA A 38 -5.48 -0.30 -7.00
C ALA A 38 -5.40 -1.08 -5.68
N VAL A 39 -4.19 -1.51 -5.37
CA VAL A 39 -3.85 -2.14 -4.09
C VAL A 39 -2.61 -1.47 -3.52
N MET A 40 -2.69 -1.10 -2.24
CA MET A 40 -1.55 -0.65 -1.46
C MET A 40 -0.85 -1.87 -0.86
N ILE A 41 0.45 -1.94 -1.01
CA ILE A 41 1.30 -2.96 -0.38
C ILE A 41 2.13 -2.25 0.68
N GLY A 42 2.09 -2.74 1.92
CA GLY A 42 2.84 -2.13 3.01
C GLY A 42 2.88 -2.99 4.25
N ASP A 43 3.70 -2.60 5.21
CA ASP A 43 4.09 -3.42 6.36
C ASP A 43 3.75 -2.78 7.70
N THR A 44 3.19 -1.56 7.70
CA THR A 44 2.84 -0.85 8.93
C THR A 44 1.34 -0.59 9.06
N ARG A 45 0.89 -0.33 10.29
CA ARG A 45 -0.48 0.16 10.55
C ARG A 45 -0.80 1.47 9.81
N PHE A 46 0.21 2.28 9.47
CA PHE A 46 0.04 3.52 8.73
C PHE A 46 -0.28 3.25 7.25
N ASP A 47 0.30 2.19 6.66
CA ASP A 47 -0.06 1.72 5.31
C ASP A 47 -1.51 1.26 5.24
N ALA A 48 -1.90 0.39 6.16
CA ALA A 48 -3.27 -0.11 6.25
C ALA A 48 -4.29 1.04 6.45
N ALA A 49 -3.99 1.97 7.37
CA ALA A 49 -4.84 3.13 7.60
C ALA A 49 -4.91 4.05 6.37
N GLY A 50 -3.78 4.30 5.72
CA GLY A 50 -3.67 5.10 4.51
C GLY A 50 -4.46 4.51 3.35
N ALA A 51 -4.31 3.20 3.11
CA ALA A 51 -5.04 2.46 2.10
C ALA A 51 -6.55 2.59 2.29
N ARG A 52 -7.02 2.37 3.53
CA ARG A 52 -8.43 2.50 3.90
C ARG A 52 -8.96 3.91 3.66
N LYS A 53 -8.24 4.94 4.11
CA LYS A 53 -8.65 6.34 3.91
C LYS A 53 -8.61 6.75 2.43
N ALA A 54 -7.70 6.19 1.64
CA ALA A 54 -7.62 6.40 0.20
C ALA A 54 -8.67 5.61 -0.59
N GLY A 55 -9.35 4.64 0.03
CA GLY A 55 -10.33 3.78 -0.62
C GLY A 55 -9.72 2.71 -1.53
N VAL A 56 -8.45 2.35 -1.33
CA VAL A 56 -7.76 1.28 -2.07
C VAL A 56 -7.72 0.00 -1.27
N ASN A 57 -7.62 -1.14 -1.96
CA ASN A 57 -7.38 -2.42 -1.31
C ASN A 57 -6.00 -2.42 -0.62
N PHE A 58 -5.78 -3.31 0.33
CA PHE A 58 -4.52 -3.42 1.07
C PHE A 58 -4.04 -4.85 1.18
N ILE A 59 -2.75 -5.08 0.88
CA ILE A 59 -2.03 -6.31 1.17
C ILE A 59 -0.93 -5.98 2.18
N GLY A 60 -1.01 -6.60 3.35
CA GLY A 60 -0.02 -6.47 4.40
C GLY A 60 1.15 -7.43 4.20
N VAL A 61 2.38 -6.94 4.16
CA VAL A 61 3.55 -7.82 4.11
C VAL A 61 4.11 -8.03 5.51
N LEU A 62 4.38 -9.29 5.88
CA LEU A 62 4.77 -9.69 7.24
C LEU A 62 6.28 -9.82 7.43
N TYR A 63 7.05 -9.33 6.46
CA TYR A 63 8.52 -9.31 6.47
C TYR A 63 9.08 -7.89 6.66
N GLY A 64 8.27 -6.97 7.21
CA GLY A 64 8.64 -5.60 7.54
C GLY A 64 8.50 -5.27 9.04
N PHE A 65 8.13 -4.03 9.36
CA PHE A 65 8.15 -3.50 10.73
C PHE A 65 6.95 -3.90 11.61
N GLY A 66 5.74 -3.90 11.06
CA GLY A 66 4.51 -4.14 11.83
C GLY A 66 4.20 -5.62 12.03
N THR A 67 3.49 -5.95 13.11
CA THR A 67 3.03 -7.33 13.33
C THR A 67 1.72 -7.61 12.58
N GLU A 68 1.42 -8.89 12.34
CA GLU A 68 0.15 -9.30 11.73
C GLU A 68 -1.06 -8.77 12.56
N GLU A 69 -0.97 -8.82 13.89
CA GLU A 69 -2.00 -8.28 14.78
C GLU A 69 -2.20 -6.78 14.62
N GLU A 70 -1.12 -6.00 14.51
CA GLU A 70 -1.20 -4.55 14.29
C GLU A 70 -1.85 -4.21 12.96
N LEU A 71 -1.47 -4.93 11.89
CA LEU A 71 -2.06 -4.75 10.57
C LEU A 71 -3.54 -5.15 10.56
N ARG A 72 -3.91 -6.25 11.21
CA ARG A 72 -5.32 -6.68 11.37
C ARG A 72 -6.15 -5.63 12.11
N ARG A 73 -5.62 -5.09 13.23
CA ARG A 73 -6.25 -4.00 13.99
C ARG A 73 -6.43 -2.73 13.14
N ALA A 74 -5.48 -2.45 12.24
CA ALA A 74 -5.55 -1.32 11.32
C ALA A 74 -6.51 -1.54 10.13
N GLY A 75 -7.06 -2.74 9.97
CA GLY A 75 -8.04 -3.08 8.93
C GLY A 75 -7.52 -4.02 7.84
N GLY A 76 -6.25 -4.46 7.90
CA GLY A 76 -5.70 -5.45 6.98
C GLY A 76 -6.43 -6.80 7.06
N ARG A 77 -6.58 -7.46 5.91
CA ARG A 77 -7.26 -8.76 5.79
C ARG A 77 -6.50 -9.78 4.94
N VAL A 78 -5.70 -9.30 3.99
CA VAL A 78 -4.87 -10.13 3.11
C VAL A 78 -3.42 -9.88 3.49
N PHE A 79 -2.66 -10.96 3.65
CA PHE A 79 -1.28 -10.90 4.12
C PHE A 79 -0.37 -11.79 3.28
N ALA A 80 0.90 -11.39 3.14
CA ALA A 80 1.94 -12.18 2.50
C ALA A 80 3.16 -12.30 3.42
N ARG A 81 3.71 -13.50 3.56
CA ARG A 81 4.91 -13.82 4.36
C ARG A 81 6.19 -13.84 3.53
N SER A 82 6.08 -13.82 2.21
CA SER A 82 7.23 -13.72 1.31
C SER A 82 6.89 -12.97 0.01
N VAL A 83 7.92 -12.65 -0.76
CA VAL A 83 7.76 -12.02 -2.09
C VAL A 83 7.05 -12.96 -3.06
N GLU A 84 7.27 -14.27 -2.94
CA GLU A 84 6.61 -15.30 -3.75
C GLU A 84 5.10 -15.36 -3.45
N GLU A 85 4.72 -15.29 -2.17
CA GLU A 85 3.31 -15.22 -1.78
C GLU A 85 2.67 -13.91 -2.27
N LEU A 86 3.36 -12.78 -2.11
CA LEU A 86 2.89 -11.49 -2.65
C LEU A 86 2.69 -11.55 -4.16
N SER A 87 3.64 -12.13 -4.90
CA SER A 87 3.54 -12.33 -6.35
C SER A 87 2.29 -13.16 -6.72
N SER A 88 2.03 -14.24 -5.97
CA SER A 88 0.84 -15.07 -6.20
C SER A 88 -0.49 -14.36 -5.94
N LEU A 89 -0.50 -13.30 -5.12
CA LEU A 89 -1.68 -12.48 -4.86
C LEU A 89 -1.90 -11.38 -5.92
N LEU A 90 -0.82 -10.91 -6.56
CA LEU A 90 -0.85 -9.76 -7.48
C LEU A 90 -0.96 -10.16 -8.95
N ILE A 91 -0.37 -11.30 -9.32
CA ILE A 91 -0.18 -11.70 -10.71
C ILE A 91 -0.99 -12.97 -10.91
N ASP A 92 -1.94 -12.91 -11.84
CA ASP A 92 -2.60 -14.11 -12.30
C ASP A 92 -1.60 -14.97 -13.08
N LYS A 93 -1.53 -16.27 -12.78
CA LYS A 93 -0.61 -17.22 -13.41
C LYS A 93 -1.25 -17.89 -14.64
N SER A 94 -2.04 -17.13 -15.39
CA SER A 94 -2.67 -17.58 -16.64
C SER A 94 -1.70 -17.54 -17.83
#